data_AF-A0A7C7DXP9-F1
#
_entry.id   AF-A0A7C7DXP9-F1
#
_cell.length_a   1.000
_cell.length_b   1.000
_cell.length_c   1.000
_cell.angle_alpha   90.00
_cell.angle_beta   90.00
_cell.angle_gamma   90.00
#
_symmetry.space_group_name_H-M   'P 1'
#
loop_
_entity.id
_entity.type
_entity.pdbx_description
1 polymer ?
#
loop_
_entity_poly.entity_id
_entity_poly.type
_entity_poly.pdbx_seq_one_letter_code
_entity_poly.pdbx_strand_id
1 'polypeptide(L)'
;MRYMVTGGILLATFGWLILSYLPGIAAALPQVAFTGAAAQSALPWLAGVTVLAFLVIQVDLVRATLRWFEPAAEPVIVQATHEFNLRRRSETFWTVLPLLGTLLLGLWLVIVS
;
A
#
# COMPACT_ATOMS: atom_id res chain seq x y z
N MET A 1 -29.75 -11.16 -14.36
CA MET A 1 -29.27 -9.79 -14.63
C MET A 1 -28.03 -9.39 -13.83
N ARG A 2 -28.00 -9.49 -12.49
CA ARG A 2 -26.82 -9.11 -11.67
C ARG A 2 -25.48 -9.69 -12.18
N TYR A 3 -25.43 -10.99 -12.43
CA TYR A 3 -24.21 -11.67 -12.91
C TYR A 3 -23.77 -11.24 -14.31
N MET A 4 -24.70 -10.87 -15.19
CA MET A 4 -24.39 -10.36 -16.52
C MET A 4 -23.79 -8.96 -16.46
N VAL A 5 -24.31 -8.11 -15.58
CA VAL A 5 -23.78 -6.75 -15.34
C VAL A 5 -22.38 -6.84 -14.72
N THR A 6 -22.19 -7.68 -13.70
CA THR A 6 -20.87 -7.90 -13.09
C THR A 6 -19.87 -8.45 -14.10
N GLY A 7 -20.26 -9.44 -14.90
CA GLY A 7 -19.41 -9.98 -15.98
C GLY A 7 -19.07 -8.94 -17.04
N GLY A 8 -20.04 -8.11 -17.43
CA GLY A 8 -19.83 -7.01 -18.37
C GLY A 8 -18.85 -5.96 -17.85
N ILE A 9 -18.98 -5.56 -16.58
CA ILE A 9 -18.04 -4.62 -15.93
C ILE A 9 -16.64 -5.23 -15.85
N LEU A 10 -16.53 -6.51 -15.49
CA LEU A 10 -15.25 -7.20 -15.39
C LEU A 10 -14.54 -7.23 -16.76
N LEU A 11 -15.26 -7.60 -17.82
CA LEU A 11 -14.73 -7.62 -19.19
C LEU A 11 -14.34 -6.22 -19.67
N ALA A 12 -15.16 -5.21 -19.38
CA ALA A 12 -14.83 -3.83 -19.68
C ALA A 12 -13.56 -3.36 -18.95
N THR A 13 -13.40 -3.76 -17.68
CA THR A 13 -12.21 -3.43 -16.88
C THR A 13 -10.96 -4.12 -17.43
N PHE A 14 -11.06 -5.41 -17.78
CA PHE A 14 -9.96 -6.13 -18.43
C PHE A 14 -9.59 -5.52 -19.79
N GLY A 15 -10.61 -5.21 -20.61
CA GLY A 15 -10.41 -4.53 -21.89
C GLY A 15 -9.71 -3.20 -21.70
N TRP A 16 -10.19 -2.36 -20.77
CA TRP A 16 -9.57 -1.09 -20.44
C TRP A 16 -8.11 -1.24 -20.00
N LEU A 17 -7.81 -2.18 -19.10
CA LEU A 17 -6.45 -2.48 -18.65
C LEU A 17 -5.55 -2.83 -19.84
N ILE A 18 -5.94 -3.80 -20.66
CA ILE A 18 -5.14 -4.22 -21.83
C ILE A 18 -4.91 -3.05 -22.79
N LEU A 19 -5.97 -2.30 -23.11
CA LEU A 19 -5.90 -1.17 -24.03
C LEU A 19 -5.04 -0.04 -23.45
N SER A 20 -5.04 0.19 -22.13
CA SER A 20 -4.23 1.22 -21.48
C SER A 20 -2.72 0.99 -21.57
N TYR A 21 -2.28 -0.26 -21.77
CA TYR A 21 -0.86 -0.59 -21.99
C TYR A 21 -0.48 -0.62 -23.48
N LEU A 22 -1.43 -0.50 -24.40
CA LEU A 22 -1.11 -0.36 -25.82
C LEU A 22 -0.64 1.06 -26.12
N PRO A 23 0.58 1.26 -26.67
CA PRO A 23 1.19 2.58 -26.79
C PRO A 23 0.36 3.54 -27.65
N GLY A 24 -0.30 3.04 -28.70
CA GLY A 24 -1.18 3.86 -29.55
C GLY A 24 -2.45 4.36 -28.86
N ILE A 25 -2.98 3.61 -27.89
CA ILE A 25 -4.18 4.00 -27.13
C ILE A 25 -3.80 4.87 -25.94
N ALA A 26 -2.73 4.51 -25.23
CA ALA A 26 -2.18 5.31 -24.13
C ALA A 26 -1.84 6.75 -24.58
N ALA A 27 -1.37 6.93 -25.81
CA ALA A 27 -1.11 8.25 -26.39
C ALA A 27 -2.39 9.04 -26.72
N ALA A 28 -3.52 8.36 -26.95
CA ALA A 28 -4.81 8.98 -27.23
C ALA A 28 -5.62 9.31 -25.96
N LEU A 29 -5.22 8.77 -24.80
CA LEU A 29 -5.87 9.05 -23.53
C LEU A 29 -5.49 10.45 -23.02
N PRO A 30 -6.43 11.18 -22.39
CA PRO A 30 -6.12 12.45 -21.74
C PRO A 30 -5.04 12.25 -20.67
N GLN A 31 -3.87 12.83 -20.90
CA GLN A 31 -2.79 12.79 -19.92
C GLN A 31 -2.98 13.93 -18.93
N VAL A 32 -3.35 13.59 -17.69
CA VAL A 32 -3.29 14.54 -16.58
C VAL A 32 -1.85 14.61 -16.13
N ALA A 33 -1.10 15.59 -16.64
CA ALA A 33 0.29 15.83 -16.27
C ALA A 33 0.41 17.10 -15.43
N PHE A 34 1.09 16.99 -14.30
CA PHE A 34 1.42 18.13 -13.44
C PHE A 34 2.66 18.85 -14.00
N THR A 35 2.47 19.63 -15.07
CA THR A 35 3.57 20.31 -15.79
C THR A 35 3.97 21.67 -15.21
N GLY A 36 3.19 22.23 -14.27
CA GLY A 36 3.49 23.51 -13.65
C GLY A 36 4.70 23.44 -12.72
N ALA A 37 5.57 24.46 -12.76
CA ALA A 37 6.79 24.55 -11.94
C ALA A 37 6.52 24.41 -10.43
N ALA A 38 5.40 24.96 -9.94
CA ALA A 38 4.97 24.81 -8.55
C ALA A 38 4.61 23.36 -8.19
N ALA A 39 3.96 22.64 -9.11
CA ALA A 39 3.61 21.23 -8.88
C ALA A 39 4.86 20.34 -8.96
N GLN A 40 5.74 20.57 -9.94
CA GLN A 40 6.99 19.82 -10.07
C GLN A 40 7.92 19.98 -8.86
N SER A 41 7.97 21.17 -8.27
CA SER A 41 8.75 21.41 -7.05
C SER A 41 8.10 20.83 -5.78
N ALA A 42 6.76 20.78 -5.72
CA ALA A 42 6.05 20.26 -4.54
C ALA A 42 5.94 18.72 -4.51
N LEU A 43 5.88 18.05 -5.67
CA LEU A 43 5.65 16.61 -5.75
C LEU A 43 6.73 15.75 -5.03
N PRO A 44 8.04 16.02 -5.15
CA PRO A 44 9.06 15.28 -4.41
C PRO A 44 8.90 15.41 -2.89
N TRP A 45 8.57 16.62 -2.41
CA TRP A 45 8.29 16.85 -0.99
C TRP A 45 7.05 16.11 -0.51
N LEU A 46 5.97 16.15 -1.30
CA LEU A 46 4.74 15.41 -1.00
C LEU A 46 5.02 13.91 -0.92
N ALA A 47 5.78 13.37 -1.88
CA ALA A 47 6.19 11.97 -1.88
C ALA A 47 7.03 11.63 -0.63
N GLY A 48 8.02 12.45 -0.29
CA GLY A 48 8.87 12.25 0.89
C GLY A 48 8.08 12.29 2.21
N VAL A 49 7.21 13.28 2.38
CA VAL A 49 6.33 13.40 3.56
C VAL A 49 5.38 12.20 3.66
N THR A 50 4.83 11.76 2.53
CA THR A 50 3.94 10.60 2.48
C THR A 50 4.68 9.33 2.90
N VAL A 51 5.86 9.06 2.32
CA VAL A 51 6.70 7.91 2.70
C VAL A 51 7.04 7.94 4.19
N LEU A 52 7.43 9.09 4.72
CA LEU A 52 7.74 9.25 6.13
C LEU A 52 6.52 8.94 7.02
N ALA A 53 5.35 9.47 6.67
CA ALA A 53 4.12 9.20 7.39
C ALA A 53 3.76 7.70 7.39
N PHE A 54 3.90 7.02 6.24
CA PHE A 54 3.72 5.58 6.14
C PHE A 54 4.70 4.80 7.02
N LEU A 55 5.98 5.18 7.05
CA LEU A 55 6.97 4.54 7.92
C LEU A 55 6.59 4.69 9.39
N VAL A 56 6.16 5.88 9.82
CA VAL A 56 5.72 6.11 11.21
C VAL A 56 4.55 5.19 11.57
N ILE A 57 3.52 5.15 10.72
CA ILE A 57 2.35 4.29 10.95
C ILE A 57 2.74 2.81 10.99
N GLN A 58 3.59 2.36 10.07
CA GLN A 58 3.98 0.96 10.00
C GLN A 58 4.88 0.54 11.18
N VAL A 59 5.77 1.43 11.64
CA VAL A 59 6.54 1.19 12.87
C VAL A 59 5.61 1.07 14.08
N ASP A 60 4.61 1.94 14.18
CA ASP A 60 3.61 1.86 15.26
C ASP A 60 2.82 0.55 15.21
N LEU A 61 2.38 0.12 14.03
CA LEU A 61 1.74 -1.18 13.83
C LEU A 61 2.63 -2.35 14.23
N VAL A 62 3.90 -2.36 13.82
CA VAL A 62 4.85 -3.41 14.22
C VAL A 62 5.00 -3.43 15.75
N ARG A 63 5.09 -2.27 16.40
CA ARG A 63 5.17 -2.17 17.87
C ARG A 63 3.89 -2.70 18.52
N ALA A 64 2.72 -2.34 18.00
CA ALA A 64 1.43 -2.83 18.50
C ALA A 64 1.33 -4.35 18.37
N THR A 65 1.67 -4.91 17.20
CA THR A 65 1.71 -6.37 16.96
C THR A 65 2.65 -7.06 17.95
N LEU A 66 3.83 -6.49 18.23
CA LEU A 66 4.77 -7.09 19.19
C LEU A 66 4.21 -7.07 20.62
N ARG A 67 3.55 -5.98 21.04
CA ARG A 67 2.93 -5.85 22.37
C ARG A 67 1.81 -6.87 22.60
N TRP A 68 1.08 -7.28 21.57
CA TRP A 68 0.04 -8.31 21.70
C TRP A 68 0.57 -9.66 22.20
N PHE A 69 1.86 -9.94 21.98
CA PHE A 69 2.50 -11.18 22.41
C PHE A 69 3.40 -11.01 23.64
N GLU A 70 3.31 -9.87 24.34
CA GLU A 70 4.00 -9.67 25.62
C GLU A 70 3.24 -10.37 26.77
N PRO A 71 3.94 -10.87 27.81
CA PRO A 71 3.32 -11.55 28.95
C PRO A 71 2.31 -10.70 29.74
N ALA A 72 2.38 -9.37 29.61
CA ALA A 72 1.50 -8.40 30.26
C ALA A 72 0.32 -7.94 29.38
N ALA A 73 0.06 -8.61 28.25
CA ALA A 73 -1.05 -8.26 27.37
C ALA A 73 -2.41 -8.46 28.07
N GLU A 74 -3.38 -7.60 27.73
CA GLU A 74 -4.72 -7.66 28.31
C GLU A 74 -5.42 -9.01 28.02
N PRO A 75 -6.26 -9.52 28.93
CA PRO A 75 -6.91 -10.84 28.80
C PRO A 75 -7.69 -11.00 27.50
N VAL A 76 -8.32 -9.93 27.01
CA VAL A 76 -9.09 -9.91 25.75
C VAL A 76 -8.18 -10.14 24.54
N ILE A 77 -6.99 -9.56 24.54
CA ILE A 77 -6.00 -9.72 23.46
C ILE A 77 -5.44 -11.14 23.46
N VAL A 78 -5.11 -11.67 24.64
CA VAL A 78 -4.64 -13.05 24.80
C VAL A 78 -5.69 -14.04 24.30
N GLN A 79 -6.96 -13.84 24.67
CA GLN A 79 -8.06 -14.68 24.20
C GLN A 79 -8.23 -14.62 22.67
N ALA A 80 -8.20 -13.43 22.07
CA ALA A 80 -8.29 -13.26 20.63
C ALA A 80 -7.12 -13.92 19.88
N THR A 81 -5.88 -13.77 20.36
CA THR A 81 -4.72 -14.43 19.74
C THR A 81 -4.84 -15.96 19.75
N HIS A 82 -5.44 -16.53 20.80
CA HIS A 82 -5.69 -17.96 20.89
C HIS A 82 -6.85 -18.42 19.98
N GLU A 83 -7.96 -17.66 19.94
CA GLU A 83 -9.13 -17.98 19.11
C GLU A 83 -8.81 -17.97 17.61
N PHE A 84 -8.03 -16.99 17.16
CA PHE A 84 -7.60 -16.88 15.75
C PHE A 84 -6.31 -17.66 15.44
N ASN A 85 -5.76 -18.42 16.39
CA ASN A 85 -4.52 -19.19 16.25
C ASN A 85 -3.34 -18.35 15.71
N LEU A 86 -3.24 -17.10 16.18
CA LEU A 86 -2.24 -16.14 15.72
C LEU A 86 -0.86 -16.55 16.21
N ARG A 87 0.08 -16.71 15.27
CA ARG A 87 1.46 -17.08 15.59
C ARG A 87 2.32 -15.84 15.56
N ARG A 88 2.93 -15.50 16.71
CA ARG A 88 3.84 -14.34 16.87
C ARG A 88 4.79 -14.12 15.70
N ARG A 89 5.49 -15.18 15.25
CA ARG A 89 6.45 -15.08 14.13
C ARG A 89 5.78 -14.75 12.79
N SER A 90 4.61 -15.35 12.51
CA SER A 90 3.86 -15.12 11.28
C SER A 90 3.31 -13.69 11.25
N GLU A 91 2.63 -13.27 12.31
CA GLU A 91 2.04 -11.92 12.38
C GLU A 91 3.12 -10.84 12.30
N THR A 92 4.24 -11.02 13.02
CA THR A 92 5.36 -10.07 12.96
C THR A 92 5.95 -10.02 11.55
N PHE A 93 6.15 -11.16 10.89
CA PHE A 93 6.66 -11.21 9.52
C PHE A 93 5.75 -10.44 8.54
N TRP A 94 4.45 -10.71 8.57
CA TRP A 94 3.48 -10.03 7.71
C TRP A 94 3.35 -8.54 8.01
N THR A 95 3.56 -8.12 9.26
CA THR A 95 3.53 -6.69 9.64
C THR A 95 4.82 -5.96 9.24
N VAL A 96 5.97 -6.64 9.26
CA VAL A 96 7.28 -6.04 8.88
C VAL A 96 7.48 -5.98 7.37
N LEU A 97 6.87 -6.90 6.60
CA LEU A 97 7.04 -6.95 5.15
C LEU A 97 6.66 -5.63 4.43
N PRO A 98 5.53 -4.98 4.71
CA PRO A 98 5.21 -3.66 4.16
C PRO A 98 6.24 -2.57 4.51
N LEU A 99 6.85 -2.65 5.70
CA LEU A 99 7.87 -1.70 6.17
C LEU A 99 9.13 -1.79 5.32
N LEU A 100 9.57 -3.01 5.00
CA LEU A 100 10.66 -3.22 4.05
C LEU A 100 10.32 -2.65 2.67
N GLY A 101 9.09 -2.87 2.17
CA GLY A 101 8.63 -2.31 0.91
C GLY A 101 8.66 -0.77 0.89
N THR A 102 8.21 -0.14 1.98
CA THR A 102 8.21 1.32 2.12
C THR A 102 9.62 1.89 2.23
N LEU A 103 10.54 1.19 2.91
CA LEU A 103 11.95 1.56 2.97
C LEU A 103 12.62 1.48 1.59
N LEU A 104 12.37 0.42 0.83
CA LEU A 104 12.87 0.28 -0.54
C LEU A 104 12.33 1.38 -1.45
N LEU A 105 11.04 1.71 -1.31
CA LEU A 105 10.43 2.81 -2.06
C LEU A 105 11.03 4.17 -1.68
N GLY A 106 11.29 4.40 -0.39
CA GLY A 106 11.98 5.60 0.07
C GLY A 106 13.41 5.71 -0.46
N LEU A 107 14.16 4.60 -0.45
CA LEU A 107 15.50 4.54 -1.04
C LEU A 107 15.47 4.82 -2.54
N TRP A 108 14.54 4.19 -3.26
CA TRP A 108 14.35 4.44 -4.69
C TRP A 108 14.00 5.90 -4.98
N LEU A 109 13.13 6.51 -4.17
CA LEU A 109 12.78 7.92 -4.30
C LEU A 109 14.02 8.81 -4.15
N VAL A 110 14.90 8.54 -3.18
CA VAL A 110 16.16 9.28 -3.00
C VAL A 110 17.12 9.11 -4.20
N ILE A 111 17.12 7.95 -4.86
CA ILE A 111 17.98 7.69 -6.02
C ILE A 111 17.46 8.42 -7.27
N VAL A 112 16.13 8.56 -7.42
CA VAL A 112 15.48 9.10 -8.63
C VAL A 112 15.15 10.60 -8.53
N SER A 113 15.08 11.15 -7.31
CA SER A 113 14.84 12.58 -7.06
C SER A 113 16.12 13.40 -7.22
#